data_AF-A0A1G7RDN0-F1
#
_entry.id   AF-A0A1G7RDN0-F1
#
_cell.length_a   1.000
_cell.length_b   1.000
_cell.length_c   1.000
_cell.angle_alpha   90.00
_cell.angle_beta   90.00
_cell.angle_gamma   90.00
#
_symmetry.space_group_name_H-M   'P 1'
#
loop_
_entity.id
_entity.type
_entity.pdbx_description
1 polymer ?
#
loop_
_entity_poly.entity_id
_entity_poly.type
_entity_poly.pdbx_seq_one_letter_code
_entity_poly.pdbx_strand_id
1 'polypeptide(L)'
;MSASLPLDTLTELAREARDAAGQTLANERRSQQQASTQLDTLRRYRLEYATRLQNAMHKGIDPATLHNYQQFLASLDAAVDRARAALEDHAQRVEGCQQHWREEQKRLTSYDTLANRRQEKARRIEQRQEQRHNDEMSSNSLLRRTPDDRGL
;
A
#
# COMPACT_ATOMS: atom_id res chain seq x y z
N MET A 1 0.87 16.31 30.02
CA MET A 1 -0.08 16.30 28.88
C MET A 1 0.59 16.60 27.53
N SER A 2 1.66 17.42 27.47
CA SER A 2 2.22 17.96 26.22
C SER A 2 2.95 16.97 25.29
N ALA A 3 3.48 15.86 25.80
CA ALA A 3 4.22 14.92 24.97
C ALA A 3 3.33 14.04 24.08
N SER A 4 2.00 13.98 24.29
CA SER A 4 1.06 13.09 23.53
C SER A 4 0.89 13.55 22.11
N LEU A 5 0.60 14.84 22.00
CA LEU A 5 0.24 15.51 20.76
C LEU A 5 1.29 15.26 19.65
N PRO A 6 2.61 15.36 19.88
CA PRO A 6 3.60 15.12 18.82
C PRO A 6 3.60 13.68 18.27
N LEU A 7 3.46 12.66 19.12
CA LEU A 7 3.48 11.27 18.65
C LEU A 7 2.18 10.89 17.95
N ASP A 8 1.06 11.40 18.46
CA ASP A 8 -0.26 11.21 17.86
C ASP A 8 -0.30 11.86 16.47
N THR A 9 0.21 13.09 16.33
CA THR A 9 0.32 13.77 15.02
C THR A 9 1.27 13.07 14.05
N LEU A 10 2.38 12.50 14.52
CA LEU A 10 3.30 11.76 13.67
C LEU A 10 2.69 10.44 13.17
N THR A 11 1.86 9.81 14.01
CA THR A 11 1.14 8.59 13.66
C THR A 11 0.07 8.88 12.60
N GLU A 12 -0.68 9.97 12.76
CA GLU A 12 -1.67 10.44 11.78
C GLU A 12 -1.02 10.77 10.43
N LEU A 13 0.06 11.56 10.44
CA LEU A 13 0.80 11.89 9.22
C LEU A 13 1.35 10.65 8.51
N ALA A 14 1.87 9.67 9.26
CA ALA A 14 2.36 8.42 8.68
C ALA A 14 1.23 7.56 8.10
N ARG A 15 0.04 7.61 8.69
CA ARG A 15 -1.15 6.94 8.16
C ARG A 15 -1.59 7.57 6.85
N GLU A 16 -1.69 8.90 6.81
CA GLU A 16 -2.01 9.64 5.59
C GLU A 16 -1.00 9.37 4.46
N ALA A 17 0.31 9.39 4.78
CA ALA A 17 1.36 9.09 3.82
C ALA A 17 1.25 7.65 3.26
N ARG A 18 1.01 6.67 4.14
CA ARG A 18 0.79 5.27 3.75
C ARG A 18 -0.44 5.11 2.87
N ASP A 19 -1.54 5.79 3.19
CA ASP A 19 -2.78 5.71 2.40
C ASP A 19 -2.62 6.38 1.04
N ALA A 20 -1.95 7.53 0.98
CA ALA A 20 -1.59 8.19 -0.27
C ALA A 20 -0.69 7.30 -1.16
N ALA A 21 0.35 6.68 -0.58
CA ALA A 21 1.19 5.71 -1.28
C ALA A 21 0.38 4.50 -1.79
N GLY A 22 -0.63 4.06 -1.02
CA GLY A 22 -1.54 2.98 -1.40
C GLY A 22 -2.42 3.34 -2.59
N GLN A 23 -2.94 4.57 -2.64
CA GLN A 23 -3.71 5.07 -3.77
C GLN A 23 -2.86 5.16 -5.04
N THR A 24 -1.62 5.66 -4.92
CA THR A 24 -0.67 5.71 -6.06
C THR A 24 -0.35 4.32 -6.58
N LEU A 25 -0.06 3.35 -5.70
CA LEU A 25 0.16 1.96 -6.08
C LEU A 25 -1.04 1.35 -6.79
N ALA A 26 -2.26 1.61 -6.32
CA ALA A 26 -3.48 1.13 -6.95
C ALA A 26 -3.67 1.70 -8.37
N ASN A 27 -3.35 2.99 -8.55
CA ASN A 27 -3.41 3.65 -9.86
C ASN A 27 -2.40 3.05 -10.84
N GLU A 28 -1.13 2.88 -10.43
CA GLU A 28 -0.10 2.28 -11.28
C GLU A 28 -0.43 0.83 -11.67
N ARG A 29 -0.99 0.03 -10.75
CA ARG A 29 -1.47 -1.33 -11.07
C ARG A 29 -2.59 -1.32 -12.10
N ARG A 30 -3.50 -0.34 -12.03
CA ARG A 30 -4.56 -0.18 -13.04
C ARG A 30 -3.98 0.17 -14.40
N SER A 31 -3.01 1.08 -14.45
CA SER A 31 -2.30 1.44 -15.69
C SER A 31 -1.53 0.26 -16.28
N GLN A 32 -0.85 -0.53 -15.45
CA GLN A 32 -0.19 -1.78 -15.87
C GLN A 32 -1.20 -2.76 -16.50
N GLN A 33 -2.35 -2.97 -15.86
CA GLN A 33 -3.41 -3.86 -16.37
C GLN A 33 -3.96 -3.37 -17.72
N GLN A 34 -4.16 -2.06 -17.87
CA GLN A 34 -4.58 -1.45 -19.13
C GLN A 34 -3.53 -1.65 -20.24
N ALA A 35 -2.25 -1.43 -19.94
CA ALA A 35 -1.15 -1.67 -20.89
C ALA A 35 -1.09 -3.14 -21.31
N SER A 36 -1.25 -4.08 -20.37
CA SER A 36 -1.31 -5.51 -20.68
C SER A 36 -2.49 -5.86 -21.59
N THR A 37 -3.66 -5.30 -21.32
CA THR A 37 -4.88 -5.52 -22.14
C THR A 37 -4.70 -4.97 -23.56
N GLN A 38 -4.07 -3.79 -23.69
CA GLN A 38 -3.75 -3.19 -24.97
C GLN A 38 -2.76 -4.05 -25.77
N LEU A 39 -1.72 -4.56 -25.12
CA LEU A 39 -0.73 -5.45 -25.72
C LEU A 39 -1.38 -6.74 -26.25
N ASP A 40 -2.25 -7.37 -25.46
CA ASP A 40 -2.95 -8.58 -25.87
C ASP A 40 -3.88 -8.33 -27.07
N THR A 41 -4.56 -7.18 -27.05
CA THR A 41 -5.42 -6.76 -28.17
C THR A 41 -4.62 -6.58 -29.46
N LEU A 42 -3.47 -5.89 -29.39
CA LEU A 42 -2.58 -5.70 -30.55
C LEU A 42 -2.03 -7.03 -31.07
N ARG A 43 -1.63 -7.95 -30.18
CA ARG A 43 -1.16 -9.29 -30.56
C ARG A 43 -2.24 -10.11 -31.28
N ARG A 44 -3.48 -10.07 -30.79
CA ARG A 44 -4.63 -10.73 -31.44
C ARG A 44 -4.89 -10.15 -32.83
N TYR A 45 -4.98 -8.83 -32.93
CA TYR A 45 -5.20 -8.16 -34.22
C TYR A 45 -4.10 -8.48 -35.23
N ARG A 46 -2.84 -8.48 -34.79
CA ARG A 46 -1.72 -8.86 -35.64
C ARG A 46 -1.85 -10.28 -36.18
N LEU A 47 -2.19 -11.24 -35.33
CA LEU A 47 -2.36 -12.65 -35.72
C LEU A 47 -3.51 -12.81 -36.73
N GLU A 48 -4.66 -12.18 -36.45
CA GLU A 48 -5.80 -12.18 -37.36
C GLU A 48 -5.42 -11.59 -38.73
N TYR A 49 -4.69 -10.47 -38.73
CA TYR A 49 -4.28 -9.80 -39.95
C TYR A 49 -3.25 -10.59 -40.76
N ALA A 50 -2.29 -11.23 -40.08
CA ALA A 50 -1.34 -12.13 -40.72
C ALA A 50 -2.05 -13.35 -41.36
N THR A 51 -3.08 -13.88 -40.69
CA THR A 51 -3.89 -14.99 -41.21
C THR A 51 -4.68 -14.56 -42.45
N ARG A 52 -5.24 -13.35 -42.45
CA ARG A 52 -5.92 -12.78 -43.64
C ARG A 52 -4.97 -12.63 -44.81
N LEU A 53 -3.74 -12.15 -44.57
CA LEU A 53 -2.71 -12.06 -45.60
C LEU A 53 -2.37 -13.45 -46.17
N GLN A 54 -2.14 -14.45 -45.33
CA GLN A 54 -1.86 -15.82 -45.78
C GLN A 54 -2.98 -16.38 -46.68
N ASN A 55 -4.24 -16.15 -46.29
CA ASN A 55 -5.40 -16.56 -47.08
C ASN A 55 -5.50 -15.80 -48.41
N ALA A 56 -5.19 -14.49 -48.41
CA ALA A 56 -5.19 -13.68 -49.64
C ALA A 56 -4.08 -14.13 -50.60
N MET A 57 -2.88 -14.44 -50.08
CA MET A 57 -1.79 -14.99 -50.89
C MET A 57 -2.16 -16.32 -51.55
N HIS A 58 -2.87 -17.20 -50.83
CA HIS A 58 -3.35 -18.47 -51.40
C HIS A 58 -4.36 -18.29 -52.54
N LYS A 59 -5.16 -17.22 -52.50
CA LYS A 59 -6.18 -16.90 -53.53
C LYS A 59 -5.62 -16.12 -54.72
N GLY A 60 -4.35 -15.71 -54.67
CA GLY A 60 -3.78 -14.72 -55.58
C GLY A 60 -4.10 -13.31 -55.08
N ILE A 61 -3.05 -12.53 -54.85
CA ILE A 61 -3.11 -11.14 -54.36
C ILE A 61 -2.31 -10.27 -55.33
N ASP A 62 -2.81 -9.08 -55.64
CA ASP A 62 -2.05 -8.14 -56.46
C ASP A 62 -0.90 -7.51 -55.64
N PRO A 63 0.18 -7.04 -56.31
CA PRO A 63 1.35 -6.49 -55.62
C PRO A 63 1.04 -5.26 -54.74
N ALA A 64 0.08 -4.41 -55.12
CA ALA A 64 -0.24 -3.21 -54.36
C ALA A 64 -0.95 -3.56 -53.05
N THR A 65 -1.91 -4.50 -53.10
CA THR A 65 -2.57 -5.01 -51.89
C THR A 65 -1.57 -5.71 -50.98
N LEU A 66 -0.66 -6.54 -51.51
CA LEU A 66 0.40 -7.19 -50.73
C LEU A 66 1.27 -6.16 -49.99
N HIS A 67 1.68 -5.08 -50.67
CA HIS A 67 2.46 -4.01 -50.08
C HIS A 67 1.72 -3.33 -48.92
N ASN A 68 0.44 -3.00 -49.11
CA ASN A 68 -0.39 -2.40 -48.06
C ASN A 68 -0.50 -3.30 -46.82
N TYR A 69 -0.67 -4.61 -47.01
CA TYR A 69 -0.69 -5.58 -45.91
C TYR A 69 0.63 -5.58 -45.13
N GLN A 70 1.77 -5.59 -45.83
CA GLN A 70 3.09 -5.58 -45.21
C GLN A 70 3.32 -4.30 -44.41
N GLN A 71 2.95 -3.14 -44.96
CA GLN A 71 3.08 -1.85 -44.27
C GLN A 71 2.23 -1.81 -42.99
N PHE A 72 0.99 -2.29 -43.05
CA PHE A 72 0.13 -2.33 -41.87
C PHE A 72 0.65 -3.32 -40.81
N LEU A 73 1.13 -4.51 -41.22
CA LEU A 73 1.76 -5.46 -40.29
C LEU A 73 2.98 -4.86 -39.60
N ALA A 74 3.85 -4.16 -40.35
CA ALA A 74 4.99 -3.45 -39.76
C ALA A 74 4.55 -2.38 -38.75
N SER A 75 3.45 -1.66 -39.05
CA SER A 75 2.89 -0.68 -38.12
C SER A 75 2.33 -1.32 -36.83
N LEU A 76 1.72 -2.50 -36.94
CA LEU A 76 1.25 -3.28 -35.80
C LEU A 76 2.40 -3.84 -34.98
N ASP A 77 3.46 -4.32 -35.62
CA ASP A 77 4.69 -4.76 -34.94
C ASP A 77 5.29 -3.63 -34.11
N ALA A 78 5.47 -2.45 -34.71
CA ALA A 78 5.94 -1.27 -34.00
C ALA A 78 5.00 -0.82 -32.87
N ALA A 79 3.68 -1.04 -32.99
CA ALA A 79 2.74 -0.77 -31.92
C ALA A 79 2.83 -1.79 -30.77
N VAL A 80 3.02 -3.08 -31.09
CA VAL A 80 3.24 -4.15 -30.11
C VAL A 80 4.51 -3.89 -29.31
N ASP A 81 5.59 -3.49 -29.96
CA ASP A 81 6.86 -3.21 -29.27
C ASP A 81 6.73 -2.02 -28.33
N ARG A 82 6.05 -0.94 -28.76
CA ARG A 82 5.74 0.20 -27.88
C ARG A 82 4.87 -0.20 -26.70
N ALA A 83 3.86 -1.05 -26.90
CA ALA A 83 2.99 -1.52 -25.82
C ALA A 83 3.73 -2.44 -24.84
N ARG A 84 4.70 -3.24 -25.31
CA ARG A 84 5.59 -4.04 -24.45
C ARG A 84 6.47 -3.16 -23.58
N ALA A 85 7.15 -2.17 -24.18
CA ALA A 85 7.98 -1.23 -23.44
C ALA A 85 7.17 -0.48 -22.37
N ALA A 86 5.97 0.00 -22.72
CA ALA A 86 5.08 0.65 -21.76
C ALA A 86 4.65 -0.28 -20.61
N LEU A 87 4.40 -1.56 -20.89
CA LEU A 87 4.05 -2.54 -19.85
C LEU A 87 5.22 -2.78 -18.89
N GLU A 88 6.45 -2.86 -19.42
CA GLU A 88 7.67 -2.98 -18.61
C GLU A 88 7.90 -1.74 -17.74
N ASP A 89 7.73 -0.54 -18.30
CA ASP A 89 7.81 0.72 -17.55
C ASP A 89 6.79 0.77 -16.40
N HIS A 90 5.54 0.37 -16.66
CA HIS A 90 4.51 0.31 -15.61
C HIS A 90 4.84 -0.76 -14.57
N ALA A 91 5.43 -1.90 -14.95
CA ALA A 91 5.84 -2.92 -14.00
C ALA A 91 6.92 -2.38 -13.03
N GLN A 92 7.90 -1.64 -13.55
CA GLN A 92 8.92 -0.99 -12.72
C GLN A 92 8.33 0.08 -11.80
N ARG A 93 7.38 0.89 -12.30
CA ARG A 93 6.67 1.89 -11.47
C ARG A 93 5.87 1.24 -10.35
N VAL A 94 5.18 0.12 -10.63
CA VAL A 94 4.44 -0.64 -9.62
C VAL A 94 5.39 -1.16 -8.53
N GLU A 95 6.54 -1.69 -8.91
CA GLU A 95 7.55 -2.15 -7.94
C GLU A 95 8.04 -1.01 -7.05
N GLY A 96 8.41 0.13 -7.64
CA GLY A 96 8.81 1.32 -6.89
C GLY A 96 7.72 1.83 -5.94
N CYS A 97 6.48 1.92 -6.41
CA CYS A 97 5.34 2.32 -5.57
C CYS A 97 5.08 1.31 -4.45
N GLN A 98 5.27 0.01 -4.72
CA GLN A 98 5.10 -1.03 -3.72
C GLN A 98 6.17 -0.94 -2.64
N GLN A 99 7.42 -0.65 -3.01
CA GLN A 99 8.49 -0.41 -2.05
C GLN A 99 8.18 0.81 -1.18
N HIS A 100 7.81 1.93 -1.79
CA HIS A 100 7.47 3.15 -1.06
C HIS A 100 6.31 2.93 -0.07
N TRP A 101 5.25 2.24 -0.50
CA TRP A 101 4.14 1.89 0.39
C TRP A 101 4.58 1.02 1.58
N ARG A 102 5.47 0.05 1.36
CA ARG A 102 6.02 -0.79 2.45
C ARG A 102 6.85 0.03 3.43
N GLU A 103 7.60 1.01 2.96
CA GLU A 103 8.39 1.92 3.79
C GLU A 103 7.50 2.78 4.69
N GLU A 104 6.44 3.38 4.13
CA GLU A 104 5.46 4.14 4.92
C GLU A 104 4.69 3.26 5.91
N GLN A 105 4.34 2.03 5.50
CA GLN A 105 3.71 1.06 6.41
C GLN A 105 4.65 0.70 7.58
N LYS A 106 5.94 0.52 7.33
CA LYS A 106 6.93 0.25 8.38
C LYS A 106 7.08 1.44 9.33
N ARG A 107 7.05 2.66 8.79
CA ARG A 107 7.10 3.90 9.58
C ARG A 107 5.89 4.02 10.50
N LEU A 108 4.68 3.80 9.98
CA LEU A 108 3.44 3.79 10.76
C LEU A 108 3.51 2.77 11.90
N THR A 109 3.90 1.51 11.60
CA THR A 109 4.03 0.46 12.62
C THR A 109 5.05 0.82 13.72
N SER A 110 6.10 1.56 13.36
CA SER A 110 7.10 2.03 14.33
C SER A 110 6.49 3.06 15.29
N TYR A 111 5.69 4.00 14.78
CA TYR A 111 4.99 4.98 15.63
C TYR A 111 3.91 4.32 16.50
N ASP A 112 3.10 3.40 15.95
CA ASP A 112 2.12 2.63 16.72
C ASP A 112 2.79 1.87 17.88
N THR A 113 3.96 1.27 17.63
CA THR A 113 4.73 0.57 18.67
C THR A 113 5.18 1.52 19.78
N LEU A 114 5.63 2.73 19.44
CA LEU A 114 6.03 3.74 20.43
C LEU A 114 4.82 4.24 21.23
N ALA A 115 3.68 4.46 20.57
CA ALA A 115 2.44 4.90 21.21
C ALA A 115 1.96 3.86 22.23
N ASN A 116 1.93 2.59 21.84
CA ASN A 116 1.54 1.48 22.71
C ASN A 116 2.46 1.36 23.94
N ARG A 117 3.79 1.43 23.75
CA ARG A 117 4.75 1.38 24.88
C ARG A 117 4.54 2.52 25.86
N ARG A 118 4.20 3.70 25.36
CA ARG A 118 3.93 4.85 26.21
C ARG A 118 2.63 4.70 26.98
N GLN A 119 1.57 4.24 26.33
CA GLN A 119 0.28 4.00 26.99
C GLN A 119 0.44 2.97 28.12
N GLU A 120 1.20 1.90 27.87
CA GLU A 120 1.54 0.90 28.87
C GLU A 120 2.32 1.49 30.05
N LYS A 121 3.30 2.36 29.79
CA LYS A 121 4.04 3.05 30.85
C LYS A 121 3.14 3.98 31.68
N ALA A 122 2.21 4.69 31.04
CA ALA A 122 1.26 5.55 31.73
C ALA A 122 0.32 4.74 32.63
N ARG A 123 -0.25 3.65 32.11
CA ARG A 123 -1.09 2.71 32.87
C ARG A 123 -0.37 2.15 34.11
N ARG A 124 0.90 1.76 33.98
CA ARG A 124 1.69 1.28 35.12
C ARG A 124 1.93 2.34 36.18
N ILE A 125 2.08 3.61 35.80
CA ILE A 125 2.24 4.71 36.76
C ILE A 125 0.92 4.96 37.49
N GLU A 126 -0.19 4.98 36.76
CA GLU A 126 -1.54 5.16 37.32
C GLU A 126 -1.89 4.04 38.30
N GLN A 127 -1.71 2.77 37.91
CA GLN A 127 -1.92 1.61 38.78
C GLN A 127 -1.10 1.69 40.08
N ARG A 128 0.15 2.16 40.01
CA ARG A 128 0.99 2.36 41.21
C ARG A 128 0.49 3.49 42.10
N GLN A 129 -0.08 4.55 41.54
CA GLN A 129 -0.67 5.64 42.31
C GLN A 129 -1.97 5.20 42.98
N GLU A 130 -2.83 4.50 42.26
CA GLU A 130 -4.07 3.92 42.80
C GLU A 130 -3.79 2.92 43.93
N GLN A 131 -2.79 2.03 43.74
CA GLN A 131 -2.40 1.09 44.78
C GLN A 131 -1.93 1.81 46.06
N ARG A 132 -1.07 2.83 45.94
CA ARG A 132 -0.62 3.63 47.09
C ARG A 132 -1.78 4.32 47.80
N HIS A 133 -2.71 4.90 47.05
CA HIS A 133 -3.88 5.58 47.61
C HIS A 133 -4.80 4.60 48.37
N ASN A 134 -5.01 3.40 47.83
CA ASN A 134 -5.79 2.35 48.47
C ASN A 134 -5.12 1.82 49.75
N ASP A 135 -3.79 1.68 49.75
CA ASP A 135 -3.01 1.28 50.92
C ASP A 135 -3.10 2.33 52.03
N GLU A 136 -3.02 3.62 51.70
CA GLU A 136 -3.18 4.75 52.63
C GLU A 136 -4.58 4.79 53.26
N MET A 137 -5.63 4.62 52.47
CA MET A 137 -7.00 4.55 52.99
C MET A 137 -7.21 3.35 53.90
N SER A 138 -6.67 2.19 53.50
CA SER A 138 -6.78 0.96 54.28
C SER A 138 -6.05 1.10 55.62
N SER A 139 -4.82 1.62 55.62
CA SER A 139 -4.05 1.92 56.83
C SER A 139 -4.77 2.90 57.76
N ASN A 140 -5.30 4.01 57.22
CA ASN A 140 -6.05 4.99 58.00
C ASN A 140 -7.35 4.40 58.59
N SER A 141 -8.06 3.57 57.84
CA SER A 141 -9.27 2.89 58.32
C SER A 141 -8.97 1.87 59.43
N LEU A 142 -7.82 1.19 59.38
CA LEU A 142 -7.36 0.26 60.41
C LEU A 142 -6.95 0.99 61.68
N LEU A 143 -6.21 2.10 61.56
CA LEU A 143 -5.82 2.95 62.69
C LEU A 143 -7.03 3.55 63.42
N ARG A 144 -8.12 3.82 62.68
CA ARG A 144 -9.38 4.29 63.24
C ARG A 144 -10.23 3.18 63.87
N ARG A 145 -9.93 1.92 63.56
CA ARG A 145 -10.63 0.71 64.05
C ARG A 145 -9.95 0.06 65.25
N THR A 146 -8.67 0.33 65.52
CA THR A 146 -8.02 -0.05 66.78
C THR A 146 -8.68 0.74 67.92
N PRO A 147 -9.53 0.12 68.75
CA PRO A 147 -10.13 0.81 69.88
C PRO A 147 -9.03 1.06 70.92
N ASP A 148 -9.19 2.16 71.65
CA ASP A 148 -8.43 2.50 72.84
C ASP A 148 -8.69 1.44 73.92
N ASP A 149 -7.99 0.30 73.86
CA ASP A 149 -7.96 -0.70 74.92
C ASP A 149 -6.93 -0.26 75.97
N ARG A 150 -7.25 0.85 76.64
CA ARG A 150 -6.58 1.35 77.85
C ARG A 150 -7.63 1.86 78.84
N GLY A 151 -8.29 0.93 79.51
CA GLY A 151 -9.13 1.19 80.66
C GLY A 151 -9.10 0.02 81.63
N LEU A 152 -8.02 -0.08 82.41
CA LEU A 152 -8.00 -0.73 83.73
C LEU A 152 -8.28 0.34 84.79
#